data_AF-A0A354J785-F1
#
_entry.id   AF-A0A354J785-F1
#
_cell.length_a   1.000
_cell.length_b   1.000
_cell.length_c   1.000
_cell.angle_alpha   90.00
_cell.angle_beta   90.00
_cell.angle_gamma   90.00
#
_symmetry.space_group_name_H-M   'P 1'
#
loop_
_entity.id
_entity.type
_entity.pdbx_description
1 polymer ?
#
loop_
_entity_poly.entity_id
_entity_poly.type
_entity_poly.pdbx_seq_one_letter_code
_entity_poly.pdbx_strand_id
1 'polypeptide(L)' 'MRLLEMLKEINKTDILSKKTVLKIICKDGVEINGRYQAYVSELDNEPEEAQLDIITLDTEASVGLLESEIETIEVLNN' A
#
# COMPACT_ATOMS: atom_id res chain seq x y z
N MET A 1 3.00 11.51 7.29
CA MET A 1 1.92 11.58 6.28
C MET A 1 1.17 10.26 6.40
N ARG A 2 -0.17 10.26 6.47
CA ARG A 2 -0.92 9.03 6.76
C ARG A 2 -1.16 8.21 5.49
N LEU A 3 -0.98 6.89 5.53
CA LEU A 3 -1.14 5.95 4.42
C LEU A 3 -2.52 6.09 3.76
N LEU A 4 -3.56 6.31 4.57
CA LEU A 4 -4.92 6.58 4.10
C LEU A 4 -4.99 7.79 3.17
N GLU A 5 -4.25 8.86 3.47
CA GLU A 5 -4.26 10.08 2.65
C GLU A 5 -3.59 9.80 1.31
N MET A 6 -2.47 9.08 1.30
CA MET A 6 -1.79 8.65 0.08
C MET A 6 -2.70 7.83 -0.84
N LEU A 7 -3.37 6.82 -0.28
CA LEU A 7 -4.28 5.97 -1.04
C LEU A 7 -5.52 6.75 -1.51
N LYS A 8 -6.03 7.70 -0.72
CA LYS A 8 -7.14 8.59 -1.15
C LYS A 8 -6.73 9.49 -2.30
N GLU A 9 -5.53 10.06 -2.28
CA GLU A 9 -5.02 10.89 -3.37
C GLU A 9 -4.88 10.07 -4.65
N ILE A 10 -4.31 8.86 -4.55
CA ILE A 10 -4.25 7.90 -5.67
C ILE A 10 -5.66 7.59 -6.19
N ASN A 11 -6.62 7.30 -5.29
CA ASN A 11 -7.97 6.93 -5.69
C ASN A 11 -8.76 8.07 -6.38
N LYS A 12 -8.35 9.33 -6.21
CA LYS A 12 -8.95 10.48 -6.90
C LYS A 12 -8.52 10.56 -8.36
N THR A 13 -7.30 10.11 -8.67
CA THR A 13 -6.74 10.15 -10.03
C THR A 13 -6.94 8.83 -10.77
N ASP A 14 -6.94 7.72 -10.04
CA ASP A 14 -6.93 6.36 -10.55
C ASP A 14 -7.76 5.46 -9.63
N ILE A 15 -8.79 4.78 -10.13
CA ILE A 15 -9.61 3.89 -9.30
C ILE A 15 -8.73 2.74 -8.79
N LEU A 16 -8.44 2.72 -7.48
CA LEU A 16 -7.69 1.65 -6.84
C LEU A 16 -8.52 0.36 -6.90
N SER A 17 -7.94 -0.67 -7.51
CA SER A 17 -8.56 -1.97 -7.72
C SER A 17 -7.54 -3.08 -7.57
N LYS A 18 -8.01 -4.34 -7.57
CA LYS A 18 -7.12 -5.51 -7.51
C LYS A 18 -6.21 -5.69 -8.73
N LYS A 19 -6.41 -4.88 -9.77
CA LYS A 19 -5.56 -4.82 -10.96
C LYS A 19 -4.47 -3.76 -10.86
N THR A 20 -4.64 -2.78 -9.98
CA THR A 20 -3.72 -1.67 -9.79
C THR A 20 -2.38 -2.19 -9.31
N VAL A 21 -1.32 -1.89 -10.06
CA VAL A 21 0.06 -2.21 -9.71
C VAL A 21 0.67 -1.01 -9.01
N LEU A 22 1.14 -1.24 -7.80
CA LEU A 22 1.80 -0.27 -6.96
C LEU A 22 3.30 -0.54 -6.93
N LYS A 23 4.07 0.54 -6.99
CA LYS A 23 5.46 0.59 -6.58
C LYS A 23 5.51 1.22 -5.19
N ILE A 24 6.12 0.52 -4.25
CA ILE A 24 6.22 0.96 -2.86
C ILE A 24 7.71 1.04 -2.50
N ILE A 25 8.13 2.21 -2.01
CA ILE A 25 9.45 2.39 -1.41
C ILE A 25 9.26 2.36 0.11
N CYS A 26 9.96 1.45 0.76
CA CYS A 26 9.98 1.33 2.21
C CYS A 26 11.05 2.25 2.80
N LYS A 27 10.90 2.66 4.07
CA LYS A 27 11.83 3.60 4.74
C LYS A 27 13.24 3.05 4.93
N ASP A 28 13.41 1.74 4.83
CA ASP A 28 14.72 1.07 4.83
C ASP A 28 15.38 1.04 3.43
N GLY A 29 14.71 1.60 2.42
CA GLY A 29 15.16 1.67 1.03
C GLY A 29 14.75 0.46 0.18
N VAL A 30 13.99 -0.50 0.74
CA VAL A 30 13.49 -1.66 -0.02
C VAL A 30 12.39 -1.22 -0.98
N GLU A 31 12.52 -1.62 -2.25
CA GLU A 31 11.49 -1.44 -3.27
C GLU A 31 10.65 -2.72 -3.41
N ILE A 32 9.32 -2.57 -3.34
CA ILE A 32 8.37 -3.66 -3.52
C ILE A 32 7.37 -3.27 -4.61
N ASN A 33 7.20 -4.16 -5.58
CA ASN A 33 6.22 -4.00 -6.65
C ASN A 33 5.12 -5.05 -6.51
N GLY A 34 3.86 -4.64 -6.45
CA GLY A 34 2.76 -5.55 -6.19
C GLY A 34 1.39 -5.03 -6.60
N ARG A 35 0.44 -5.96 -6.77
CA ARG A 35 -0.97 -5.64 -7.01
C ARG A 35 -1.65 -5.29 -5.71
N TYR A 36 -2.35 -4.16 -5.68
CA TYR A 36 -3.18 -3.75 -4.54
C TYR A 36 -4.18 -4.85 -4.16
N GLN A 37 -4.35 -5.12 -2.86
CA GLN A 37 -5.38 -6.04 -2.38
C GLN A 37 -6.34 -5.40 -1.39
N ALA A 38 -5.80 -4.80 -0.33
CA ALA A 38 -6.62 -4.24 0.73
C ALA A 38 -5.87 -3.13 1.46
N TYR A 39 -6.66 -2.30 2.13
CA TYR A 39 -6.19 -1.35 3.14
C TYR A 39 -6.96 -1.66 4.42
N VAL A 40 -6.24 -1.84 5.51
CA VAL A 40 -6.81 -2.13 6.83
C VAL A 40 -6.42 -1.01 7.77
N SER A 41 -7.39 -0.46 8.51
CA SER A 41 -7.13 0.44 9.63
C SER A 41 -8.10 0.12 10.75
N GLU A 42 -7.58 -0.28 11.90
CA GLU A 42 -8.40 -0.49 13.09
C GLU A 42 -8.73 0.86 13.74
N LEU A 43 -10.02 1.12 13.96
CA LEU A 43 -10.53 2.39 14.48
C LEU A 43 -10.78 2.36 16.01
N ASP A 44 -10.53 1.24 16.71
CA ASP A 44 -11.28 0.96 17.95
C ASP A 44 -10.57 0.27 19.13
N ASN A 45 -9.22 0.22 19.25
CA ASN A 45 -8.41 0.09 20.51
C ASN A 45 -7.16 -0.82 20.37
N GLU A 46 -5.95 -0.24 20.50
CA GLU A 46 -4.58 -0.84 20.36
C GLU A 46 -3.92 -0.51 19.00
N PRO A 47 -2.56 -0.45 18.93
CA PRO A 47 -1.85 0.66 18.28
C PRO A 47 -2.29 0.92 16.84
N GLU A 48 -2.61 2.20 16.61
CA GLU A 48 -3.36 2.83 15.52
C GLU A 48 -2.62 2.82 14.16
N GLU A 49 -2.15 1.67 13.70
CA GLU A 49 -1.32 1.62 12.50
C GLU A 49 -2.05 1.01 11.31
N ALA A 50 -2.21 1.83 10.27
CA ALA A 50 -2.81 1.39 9.03
C ALA A 50 -1.87 0.46 8.26
N GLN A 51 -2.43 -0.51 7.55
CA GLN A 51 -1.70 -1.49 6.76
C GLN A 51 -2.19 -1.51 5.31
N LEU A 52 -1.25 -1.67 4.39
CA LEU A 52 -1.47 -1.91 2.97
C LEU A 52 -1.12 -3.35 2.62
N ASP A 53 -2.09 -4.09 2.09
CA ASP A 53 -1.87 -5.45 1.59
C ASP A 53 -1.70 -5.44 0.07
N ILE A 54 -0.67 -6.15 -0.40
CA ILE A 54 -0.39 -6.37 -1.82
C ILE A 54 -0.07 -7.83 -2.13
N ILE A 55 -0.21 -8.21 -3.40
CA ILE A 55 0.39 -9.43 -3.96
C ILE A 55 1.62 -9.04 -4.77
N THR A 56 2.81 -9.48 -4.36
CA THR A 56 4.06 -9.15 -5.04
C THR A 56 4.08 -9.70 -6.47
N LEU A 57 4.73 -8.98 -7.39
CA LEU A 57 4.80 -9.41 -8.80
C LEU A 57 5.84 -10.51 -9.06
N ASP A 58 6.88 -10.57 -8.24
CA ASP A 58 8.03 -11.47 -8.39
C ASP A 58 7.76 -12.86 -7.80
N THR A 59 7.13 -12.94 -6.63
CA THR A 59 6.87 -14.23 -5.94
C THR A 59 5.39 -14.60 -5.84
N GLU A 60 4.47 -13.72 -6.28
CA GLU A 60 3.03 -13.84 -6.03
C GLU A 60 2.68 -14.04 -4.55
N ALA A 61 3.51 -13.52 -3.65
CA ALA A 61 3.32 -13.62 -2.22
C ALA A 61 2.40 -12.50 -1.71
N SER A 62 1.60 -12.80 -0.70
CA SER A 62 0.85 -11.78 0.03
C SER A 62 1.76 -11.11 1.04
N VAL A 63 1.88 -9.78 0.96
CA VAL A 63 2.67 -8.97 1.88
C VAL A 63 1.78 -7.86 2.43
N GLY A 64 1.79 -7.70 3.75
CA GLY A 64 1.20 -6.56 4.45
C GLY A 64 2.30 -5.61 4.88
N LEU A 65 2.16 -4.33 4.56
CA LEU A 65 3.11 -3.26 4.89
C LEU A 65 2.42 -2.24 5.80
N LEU A 66 3.01 -2.00 6.97
CA LEU A 66 2.52 -1.01 7.91
C LEU A 66 2.82 0.42 7.42
N GLU A 67 2.00 1.38 7.81
CA GLU A 67 2.19 2.79 7.49
C GLU A 67 3.59 3.31 7.89
N SER A 68 4.14 2.84 9.00
CA SER A 68 5.48 3.23 9.45
C SER A 68 6.60 2.61 8.61
N GLU A 69 6.34 1.55 7.86
CA GLU A 69 7.31 0.91 6.96
C GLU A 69 7.37 1.61 5.60
N ILE A 70 6.28 2.27 5.20
CA ILE A 70 6.13 2.87 3.87
C ILE A 70 6.70 4.31 3.85
N GLU A 71 7.52 4.60 2.84
CA GLU A 71 8.00 5.94 2.54
C GLU A 71 7.18 6.58 1.40
N THR A 72 7.05 5.90 0.27
CA THR A 72 6.28 6.38 -0.89
C THR A 72 5.49 5.27 -1.58
N ILE A 73 4.41 5.66 -2.27
CA ILE A 73 3.59 4.78 -3.11
C ILE A 73 3.37 5.48 -4.45
N GLU A 74 3.63 4.77 -5.54
CA GLU A 74 3.39 5.22 -6.91
C GLU A 74 2.55 4.18 -7.66
N VAL A 75 1.63 4.62 -8.52
CA VAL A 75 0.87 3.72 -9.40
C VAL A 75 1.66 3.51 -10.69
N LEU A 76 1.98 2.25 -10.99
CA LEU A 76 2.65 1.89 -12.24
C LEU A 76 1.66 1.56 -13.36
N ASN A 77 0.53 0.94 -13.03
CA ASN A 77 -0.49 0.52 -13.99
C ASN A 77 -1.85 0.30 -13.31
N ASN A 78 -2.94 0.39 -14.08
CA ASN A 78 -4.31 0.27 -13.60
C ASN A 78 -5.16 -0.67 -14.46
#